data_AF-A0A9D5IDG7-F1
#
_entry.id   AF-A0A9D5IDG7-F1
#
_cell.length_a   1.000
_cell.length_b   1.000
_cell.length_c   1.000
_cell.angle_alpha   90.00
_cell.angle_beta   90.00
_cell.angle_gamma   90.00
#
_symmetry.space_group_name_H-M   'P 1'
#
loop_
_entity.id
_entity.type
_entity.pdbx_description
1 polymer ?
#
loop_
_entity_poly.entity_id
_entity_poly.type
_entity_poly.pdbx_seq_one_letter_code
_entity_poly.pdbx_strand_id
1 'polypeptide(L)'
;MGKERLRTGVHCRVPRCVSWSQRQRGEGSRIMTRYLVVSHLTAGSPEFQKQIRSLVQKEPDAEFTLLVPTSPPGHRLIWNDAEAMRAARYRADAAGTLMRECGANVTRTAVGARDPLSAIDDEVREHSPYDAIIICTLPAGVSRWLHLDLVSRARHHTGLPVTHVIAQQEWVPPEPAAGVPETAQSGVVEEAAPAPPREPSEVTAELMTAVGAGMELAGASMAFEQAVRGIEGLDPQLAALVALRVAHLKRCQYAWQEAVAVARGLGIADERITALEHWRSSERVHFDERERAVLGYVEAIIKGGSGGERSARETLAALAPESLVVGLTLLVGFARTQADLATAFALSPREPFVGWDLYVGQAAATL
;
A
#
# COMPACT_ATOMS: atom_id res chain seq x y z
N MET A 1 -44.18 10.84 -55.41
CA MET A 1 -44.25 11.51 -54.09
C MET A 1 -43.23 10.83 -53.19
N GLY A 2 -42.13 11.53 -52.92
CA GLY A 2 -40.99 10.99 -52.18
C GLY A 2 -40.86 11.62 -50.79
N LYS A 3 -39.89 11.06 -50.05
CA LYS A 3 -39.42 11.42 -48.69
C LYS A 3 -40.35 10.92 -47.58
N GLU A 4 -39.90 10.41 -46.44
CA GLU A 4 -38.67 10.76 -45.71
C GLU A 4 -38.34 9.66 -44.69
N ARG A 5 -37.09 9.15 -44.70
CA ARG A 5 -36.52 8.36 -43.61
C ARG A 5 -36.04 9.35 -42.56
N LEU A 6 -36.61 9.31 -41.36
CA LEU A 6 -36.11 10.08 -40.21
C LEU A 6 -34.83 9.43 -39.68
N ARG A 7 -33.68 9.93 -40.15
CA ARG A 7 -32.37 9.78 -39.50
C ARG A 7 -32.31 10.80 -38.37
N THR A 8 -32.44 10.36 -37.12
CA THR A 8 -32.10 11.18 -35.95
C THR A 8 -30.60 11.09 -35.71
N GLY A 9 -29.86 12.02 -36.29
CA GLY A 9 -28.46 12.25 -35.97
C GLY A 9 -28.34 12.90 -34.61
N VAL A 10 -27.82 12.18 -33.62
CA VAL A 10 -27.33 12.77 -32.38
C VAL A 10 -25.95 13.37 -32.68
N HIS A 11 -25.91 14.69 -32.88
CA HIS A 11 -24.66 15.44 -32.89
C HIS A 11 -24.09 15.50 -31.48
N CYS A 12 -23.08 14.67 -31.20
CA CYS A 12 -22.16 14.90 -30.08
C CYS A 12 -21.45 16.24 -30.30
N ARG A 13 -21.88 17.28 -29.57
CA ARG A 13 -21.09 18.50 -29.40
C ARG A 13 -19.84 18.15 -28.59
N VAL A 14 -18.70 18.11 -29.27
CA VAL A 14 -17.38 18.12 -28.65
C VAL A 14 -17.27 19.42 -27.83
N PRO A 15 -17.01 19.39 -26.50
CA PRO A 15 -16.78 20.62 -25.76
C PRO A 15 -15.48 21.27 -26.26
N ARG A 16 -15.62 22.54 -26.64
CA ARG A 16 -14.54 23.43 -27.11
C ARG A 16 -13.37 23.41 -26.12
N CYS A 17 -12.17 23.21 -26.67
CA CYS A 17 -10.90 23.54 -26.04
C CYS A 17 -11.01 24.93 -25.41
N VAL A 18 -10.94 25.02 -24.08
CA VAL A 18 -10.98 26.30 -23.37
C VAL A 18 -9.62 26.94 -23.55
N SER A 19 -9.54 27.85 -24.51
CA SER A 19 -8.40 28.73 -24.71
C SER A 19 -8.20 29.57 -23.45
N TRP A 20 -7.01 29.48 -22.87
CA TRP A 20 -6.54 30.32 -21.78
C TRP A 20 -6.53 31.79 -22.22
N SER A 21 -7.62 32.52 -21.98
CA SER A 21 -7.70 33.97 -22.23
C SER A 21 -7.42 34.73 -20.93
N GLN A 22 -6.19 35.23 -20.84
CA GLN A 22 -5.80 36.53 -20.30
C GLN A 22 -6.53 37.01 -19.03
N ARG A 23 -5.95 36.72 -17.86
CA ARG A 23 -5.93 37.73 -16.79
C ARG A 23 -4.85 38.74 -17.15
N GLN A 24 -5.24 40.01 -17.26
CA GLN A 24 -4.30 41.12 -17.32
C GLN A 24 -3.41 41.08 -16.08
N ARG A 25 -2.12 40.81 -16.27
CA ARG A 25 -1.08 40.91 -15.24
C ARG A 25 -0.31 42.19 -15.52
N GLY A 26 -0.32 43.13 -14.57
CA GLY A 26 0.58 44.27 -14.57
C GLY A 26 2.04 43.80 -14.45
N GLU A 27 2.94 44.50 -15.15
CA GLU A 27 4.38 44.31 -15.11
C GLU A 27 4.95 44.36 -13.68
N GLY A 28 5.89 43.45 -13.36
CA GLY A 28 6.88 43.72 -12.32
C GLY A 28 7.31 42.59 -11.36
N SER A 29 6.74 41.38 -11.41
CA SER A 29 7.29 40.22 -10.69
C SER A 29 6.85 38.92 -11.36
N ARG A 30 7.79 38.08 -11.81
CA ARG A 30 7.45 36.73 -12.28
C ARG A 30 6.99 35.93 -11.06
N ILE A 31 5.68 35.89 -10.83
CA ILE A 31 5.10 35.01 -9.82
C ILE A 31 5.35 33.59 -10.30
N MET A 32 6.26 32.89 -9.60
CA MET A 32 6.58 31.48 -9.82
C MET A 32 5.34 30.64 -9.53
N THR A 33 4.94 29.80 -10.48
CA THR A 33 3.79 28.90 -10.29
C THR A 33 4.20 27.76 -9.35
N ARG A 34 3.40 27.50 -8.31
CA ARG A 34 3.66 26.42 -7.34
C ARG A 34 2.67 25.28 -7.56
N TYR A 35 3.18 24.13 -8.02
CA TYR A 35 2.39 22.93 -8.29
C TYR A 35 2.44 21.95 -7.12
N LEU A 36 1.27 21.47 -6.69
CA LEU A 36 1.15 20.27 -5.87
C LEU A 36 0.96 19.06 -6.78
N VAL A 37 1.93 18.14 -6.78
CA VAL A 37 1.88 16.91 -7.56
C VAL A 37 1.50 15.76 -6.65
N VAL A 38 0.35 15.13 -6.90
CA VAL A 38 -0.15 13.98 -6.15
C VAL A 38 0.08 12.73 -6.98
N SER A 39 1.03 11.91 -6.55
CA SER A 39 1.44 10.71 -7.26
C SER A 39 1.94 9.63 -6.29
N HIS A 40 1.88 8.38 -6.72
CA HIS A 40 2.27 7.22 -5.92
C HIS A 40 2.90 6.18 -6.87
N LEU A 41 2.18 5.14 -7.30
CA LEU A 41 2.66 4.09 -8.22
C LEU A 41 2.74 4.56 -9.67
N THR A 42 2.69 5.85 -9.96
CA THR A 42 2.61 6.34 -11.34
C THR A 42 3.77 7.25 -11.71
N ALA A 43 4.66 7.55 -10.76
CA ALA A 43 5.76 8.50 -10.96
C ALA A 43 6.80 8.03 -12.00
N GLY A 44 7.01 6.73 -12.16
CA GLY A 44 7.88 6.21 -13.22
C GLY A 44 7.22 6.08 -14.59
N SER A 45 5.92 6.36 -14.72
CA SER A 45 5.21 6.18 -15.98
C SER A 45 5.68 7.16 -17.07
N PRO A 46 5.75 6.74 -18.34
CA PRO A 46 6.09 7.64 -19.45
C PRO A 46 5.15 8.84 -19.56
N GLU A 47 3.86 8.65 -19.27
CA GLU A 47 2.84 9.70 -19.32
C GLU A 47 3.09 10.77 -18.26
N PHE A 48 3.39 10.37 -17.04
CA PHE A 48 3.73 11.30 -15.95
C PHE A 48 4.99 12.09 -16.29
N GLN A 49 6.07 11.42 -16.69
CA GLN A 49 7.32 12.10 -17.05
C GLN A 49 7.15 13.06 -18.23
N LYS A 50 6.37 12.69 -19.24
CA LYS A 50 6.05 13.57 -20.38
C LYS A 50 5.30 14.82 -19.92
N GLN A 51 4.36 14.67 -18.98
CA GLN A 51 3.63 15.81 -18.44
C GLN A 51 4.56 16.75 -17.67
N ILE A 52 5.41 16.22 -16.78
CA ILE A 52 6.37 17.03 -16.01
C ILE A 52 7.33 17.77 -16.95
N ARG A 53 7.94 17.09 -17.94
CA ARG A 53 8.80 17.72 -18.95
C ARG A 53 8.07 18.83 -19.72
N SER A 54 6.81 18.61 -20.10
CA SER A 54 6.03 19.64 -20.79
C SER A 54 5.78 20.88 -19.93
N LEU A 55 5.58 20.72 -18.62
CA LEU A 55 5.38 21.83 -17.70
C LEU A 55 6.67 22.60 -17.47
N VAL A 56 7.78 21.92 -17.23
CA VAL A 56 9.11 22.54 -17.09
C VAL A 56 9.48 23.36 -18.32
N GLN A 57 9.16 22.87 -19.53
CA GLN A 57 9.40 23.63 -20.78
C GLN A 57 8.53 24.88 -20.91
N LYS A 58 7.28 24.85 -20.41
CA LYS A 58 6.34 25.98 -20.47
C LYS A 58 6.60 26.99 -19.37
N GLU A 59 6.97 26.53 -18.19
CA GLU A 59 7.15 27.30 -16.97
C GLU A 59 8.46 26.87 -16.28
N PRO A 60 9.62 27.38 -16.76
CA PRO A 60 10.93 26.97 -16.25
C PRO A 60 11.16 27.33 -14.78
N ASP A 61 10.50 28.40 -14.33
CA ASP A 61 10.60 28.94 -12.96
C ASP A 61 9.54 28.30 -12.02
N ALA A 62 8.84 27.24 -12.44
CA ALA A 62 7.82 26.60 -11.61
C ALA A 62 8.43 25.76 -10.47
N GLU A 63 7.81 25.82 -9.30
CA GLU A 63 8.15 24.97 -8.15
C GLU A 63 7.20 23.79 -8.05
N PHE A 64 7.73 22.62 -7.69
CA PHE A 64 6.95 21.40 -7.55
C PHE A 64 7.09 20.84 -6.13
N THR A 65 5.96 20.62 -5.46
CA THR A 65 5.88 19.79 -4.27
C THR A 65 5.28 18.44 -4.65
N LEU A 66 5.94 17.34 -4.32
CA LEU A 66 5.42 15.99 -4.51
C LEU A 66 4.78 15.49 -3.22
N LEU A 67 3.51 15.12 -3.28
CA LEU A 67 2.74 14.50 -2.21
C LEU A 67 2.42 13.04 -2.56
N VAL A 68 2.85 12.13 -1.69
CA VAL A 68 2.57 10.70 -1.80
C VAL A 68 1.67 10.28 -0.63
N PRO A 69 0.39 9.93 -0.86
CA PRO A 69 -0.46 9.34 0.18
C PRO A 69 0.16 8.06 0.75
N THR A 70 0.05 7.82 2.06
CA THR A 70 0.52 6.56 2.64
C THR A 70 -0.26 5.38 2.05
N SER A 71 0.44 4.51 1.34
CA SER A 71 -0.08 3.23 0.87
C SER A 71 0.70 2.09 1.52
N PRO A 72 0.03 1.01 1.98
CA PRO A 72 0.71 -0.17 2.48
C PRO A 72 1.80 -0.68 1.51
N PRO A 73 2.90 -1.24 2.03
CA PRO A 73 3.83 -2.00 1.21
C PRO A 73 3.18 -3.32 0.80
N GLY A 74 2.70 -3.40 -0.44
CA GLY A 74 2.21 -4.64 -1.04
C GLY A 74 0.96 -5.26 -0.39
N HIS A 75 0.59 -6.45 -0.87
CA HIS A 75 -0.60 -7.24 -0.55
C HIS A 75 -0.53 -7.94 0.82
N ARG A 76 -0.17 -7.19 1.87
CA ARG A 76 -0.06 -7.73 3.23
C ARG A 76 -1.29 -7.35 4.04
N LEU A 77 -2.03 -8.34 4.53
CA LEU A 77 -3.16 -8.16 5.47
C LEU A 77 -2.85 -7.32 6.68
N ILE A 78 -1.59 -7.38 7.14
CA ILE A 78 -1.12 -6.76 8.36
C ILE A 78 0.14 -5.99 7.99
N TRP A 79 0.22 -4.74 8.40
CA TRP A 79 1.40 -3.87 8.27
C TRP A 79 1.37 -2.97 9.50
N ASN A 80 2.54 -2.58 9.99
CA ASN A 80 2.63 -1.50 10.96
C ASN A 80 2.67 -0.15 10.23
N ASP A 81 2.15 0.89 10.87
CA ASP A 81 2.07 2.23 10.26
C ASP A 81 3.45 2.83 9.99
N ALA A 82 4.48 2.45 10.76
CA ALA A 82 5.85 2.92 10.57
C ALA A 82 6.49 2.40 9.27
N GLU A 83 6.22 1.16 8.88
CA GLU A 83 6.65 0.54 7.63
C GLU A 83 5.86 1.10 6.44
N ALA A 84 4.55 1.29 6.59
CA ALA A 84 3.75 1.97 5.57
C ALA A 84 4.26 3.39 5.33
N MET A 85 4.60 4.11 6.40
CA MET A 85 5.23 5.43 6.33
C MET A 85 6.62 5.36 5.67
N ARG A 86 7.47 4.40 6.06
CA ARG A 86 8.81 4.22 5.49
C ARG A 86 8.77 3.88 4.00
N ALA A 87 7.88 2.96 3.60
CA ALA A 87 7.68 2.60 2.20
C ALA A 87 7.11 3.76 1.38
N ALA A 88 6.15 4.51 1.93
CA ALA A 88 5.64 5.72 1.28
C ALA A 88 6.72 6.81 1.16
N ARG A 89 7.58 6.97 2.18
CA ARG A 89 8.73 7.91 2.16
C ARG A 89 9.73 7.51 1.09
N TYR A 90 10.13 6.25 1.06
CA TYR A 90 11.02 5.71 0.05
C TYR A 90 10.49 5.96 -1.38
N ARG A 91 9.19 5.69 -1.60
CA ARG A 91 8.55 5.97 -2.90
C ARG A 91 8.51 7.46 -3.21
N ALA A 92 8.23 8.31 -2.22
CA ALA A 92 8.25 9.75 -2.39
C ALA A 92 9.64 10.25 -2.82
N ASP A 93 10.69 9.77 -2.17
CA ASP A 93 12.06 10.18 -2.48
C ASP A 93 12.47 9.70 -3.88
N ALA A 94 12.19 8.44 -4.23
CA ALA A 94 12.47 7.90 -5.56
C ALA A 94 11.69 8.65 -6.67
N ALA A 95 10.41 8.93 -6.44
CA ALA A 95 9.60 9.72 -7.38
C ALA A 95 10.09 11.17 -7.49
N GLY A 96 10.53 11.77 -6.39
CA GLY A 96 11.15 13.10 -6.37
C GLY A 96 12.44 13.14 -7.19
N THR A 97 13.27 12.11 -7.11
CA THR A 97 14.48 11.98 -7.95
C THR A 97 14.12 11.91 -9.44
N LEU A 98 13.16 11.06 -9.82
CA LEU A 98 12.69 10.98 -11.22
C LEU A 98 12.13 12.31 -11.75
N MET A 99 11.42 13.07 -10.91
CA MET A 99 10.94 14.40 -11.28
C MET A 99 12.08 15.39 -11.51
N ARG A 100 13.13 15.37 -10.66
CA ARG A 100 14.33 16.21 -10.83
C ARG A 100 15.10 15.83 -12.09
N GLU A 101 15.20 14.54 -12.41
CA GLU A 101 15.78 14.05 -13.68
C GLU A 101 14.98 14.53 -14.91
N CYS A 102 13.68 14.76 -14.75
CA CYS A 102 12.84 15.40 -15.77
C CYS A 102 13.03 16.93 -15.85
N GLY A 103 13.90 17.52 -15.03
CA GLY A 103 14.18 18.96 -14.96
C GLY A 103 13.27 19.75 -14.03
N ALA A 104 12.43 19.09 -13.21
CA ALA A 104 11.53 19.79 -12.29
C ALA A 104 12.28 20.33 -11.06
N ASN A 105 12.00 21.58 -10.70
CA ASN A 105 12.46 22.16 -9.43
C ASN A 105 11.59 21.63 -8.26
N VAL A 106 11.93 20.43 -7.78
CA VAL A 106 11.21 19.79 -6.66
C VAL A 106 11.69 20.37 -5.32
N THR A 107 10.88 21.25 -4.73
CA THR A 107 11.19 21.96 -3.49
C THR A 107 10.87 21.14 -2.24
N ARG A 108 9.90 20.23 -2.30
CA ARG A 108 9.50 19.37 -1.17
C ARG A 108 8.95 18.02 -1.63
N THR A 109 9.25 16.98 -0.86
CA THR A 109 8.66 15.64 -0.95
C THR A 109 7.94 15.30 0.36
N ALA A 110 6.65 15.01 0.26
CA ALA A 110 5.74 14.84 1.38
C ALA A 110 5.09 13.47 1.35
N VAL A 111 4.87 12.91 2.53
CA VAL A 111 4.03 11.73 2.72
C VAL A 111 2.81 12.17 3.51
N GLY A 112 1.63 11.99 2.95
CA GLY A 112 0.36 12.42 3.54
C GLY A 112 -0.49 11.25 4.02
N ALA A 113 -1.69 11.58 4.51
CA ALA A 113 -2.67 10.58 4.95
C ALA A 113 -2.95 9.50 3.89
N ARG A 114 -3.49 8.36 4.33
CA ARG A 114 -3.86 7.24 3.45
C ARG A 114 -4.96 7.62 2.47
N ASP A 115 -5.97 8.33 2.96
CA ASP A 115 -7.01 8.85 2.09
C ASP A 115 -6.41 10.01 1.26
N PRO A 116 -6.41 9.92 -0.08
CA PRO A 116 -5.71 10.87 -0.92
C PRO A 116 -6.34 12.27 -0.88
N LEU A 117 -7.65 12.38 -0.65
CA LEU A 117 -8.30 13.68 -0.54
C LEU A 117 -7.93 14.37 0.77
N SER A 118 -7.94 13.61 1.87
CA SER A 118 -7.50 14.10 3.18
C SER A 118 -6.02 14.53 3.13
N ALA A 119 -5.16 13.74 2.48
CA ALA A 119 -3.76 14.09 2.28
C ALA A 119 -3.57 15.42 1.51
N ILE A 120 -4.37 15.64 0.46
CA ILE A 120 -4.36 16.89 -0.30
C ILE A 120 -4.83 18.05 0.55
N ASP A 121 -5.96 17.89 1.25
CA ASP A 121 -6.56 18.94 2.08
C ASP A 121 -5.62 19.35 3.23
N ASP A 122 -4.93 18.38 3.84
CA ASP A 122 -3.93 18.62 4.88
C ASP A 122 -2.71 19.38 4.35
N GLU A 123 -2.14 18.93 3.24
CA GLU A 123 -0.98 19.56 2.61
C GLU A 123 -1.28 21.01 2.19
N VAL A 124 -2.41 21.23 1.52
CA VAL A 124 -2.84 22.56 1.06
C VAL A 124 -3.08 23.49 2.25
N ARG A 125 -3.70 23.00 3.32
CA ARG A 125 -3.98 23.80 4.51
C ARG A 125 -2.70 24.21 5.25
N GLU A 126 -1.71 23.32 5.34
CA GLU A 126 -0.50 23.53 6.13
C GLU A 126 0.62 24.26 5.38
N HIS A 127 0.71 24.10 4.05
CA HIS A 127 1.87 24.54 3.26
C HIS A 127 1.53 25.49 2.09
N SER A 128 0.30 26.02 2.07
CA SER A 128 -0.18 27.08 1.15
C SER A 128 0.83 28.25 1.02
N PRO A 129 0.99 28.87 -0.18
CA PRO A 129 0.13 28.75 -1.37
C PRO A 129 0.59 27.76 -2.44
N TYR A 130 -0.40 27.12 -3.08
CA TYR A 130 -0.30 26.38 -4.34
C TYR A 130 -1.22 27.04 -5.39
N ASP A 131 -0.80 27.04 -6.65
CA ASP A 131 -1.57 27.63 -7.75
C ASP A 131 -2.37 26.58 -8.54
N ALA A 132 -1.90 25.33 -8.56
CA ALA A 132 -2.53 24.24 -9.27
C ALA A 132 -2.12 22.87 -8.70
N ILE A 133 -2.97 21.87 -8.93
CA ILE A 133 -2.74 20.48 -8.53
C ILE A 133 -2.58 19.62 -9.78
N ILE A 134 -1.64 18.68 -9.75
CA ILE A 134 -1.49 17.62 -10.75
C ILE A 134 -1.78 16.30 -10.04
N ILE A 135 -2.82 15.60 -10.46
CA ILE A 135 -3.14 14.27 -9.91
C ILE A 135 -2.80 13.23 -10.97
N CYS A 136 -1.92 12.29 -10.62
CA CYS A 136 -1.61 11.16 -11.48
C CYS A 136 -2.33 9.91 -10.97
N THR A 137 -3.10 9.24 -11.84
CA THR A 137 -3.83 8.03 -11.51
C THR A 137 -3.56 6.92 -12.51
N LEU A 138 -3.94 5.70 -12.15
CA LEU A 138 -4.08 4.59 -13.11
C LEU A 138 -5.37 4.75 -13.95
N PRO A 139 -5.62 3.89 -14.95
CA PRO A 139 -6.82 3.92 -15.77
C PRO A 139 -8.09 3.58 -14.97
N ALA A 140 -9.26 4.00 -15.47
CA ALA A 140 -10.54 3.91 -14.75
C ALA A 140 -10.90 2.49 -14.27
N GLY A 141 -10.49 1.43 -14.98
CA GLY A 141 -10.77 0.05 -14.59
C GLY A 141 -10.07 -0.39 -13.29
N VAL A 142 -8.93 0.21 -12.95
CA VAL A 142 -8.10 -0.23 -11.81
C VAL A 142 -7.85 0.89 -10.78
N SER A 143 -8.08 2.14 -11.15
CA SER A 143 -7.81 3.28 -10.28
C SER A 143 -8.89 3.48 -9.22
N ARG A 144 -8.57 3.15 -7.96
CA ARG A 144 -9.44 3.48 -6.82
C ARG A 144 -9.69 4.98 -6.70
N TRP A 145 -8.70 5.81 -7.03
CA TRP A 145 -8.83 7.27 -6.95
C TRP A 145 -9.90 7.78 -7.92
N LEU A 146 -10.04 7.15 -9.09
CA LEU A 146 -11.12 7.48 -10.03
C LEU A 146 -12.48 6.93 -9.58
N HIS A 147 -12.53 5.73 -8.99
CA HIS A 147 -13.77 5.20 -8.39
C HIS A 147 -14.29 6.07 -7.24
N LEU A 148 -13.40 6.75 -6.51
CA LEU A 148 -13.74 7.69 -5.43
C LEU A 148 -13.95 9.13 -5.92
N ASP A 149 -13.92 9.37 -7.23
CA ASP A 149 -14.03 10.68 -7.87
C ASP A 149 -13.04 11.73 -7.32
N LEU A 150 -11.80 11.29 -7.04
CA LEU A 150 -10.78 12.12 -6.39
C LEU A 150 -10.51 13.43 -7.14
N VAL A 151 -10.45 13.38 -8.47
CA VAL A 151 -10.11 14.54 -9.32
C VAL A 151 -11.14 15.66 -9.15
N SER A 152 -12.44 15.33 -9.24
CA SER A 152 -13.52 16.30 -9.09
C SER A 152 -13.61 16.81 -7.65
N ARG A 153 -13.46 15.91 -6.67
CA ARG A 153 -13.51 16.27 -5.25
C ARG A 153 -12.36 17.16 -4.82
N ALA A 154 -11.13 16.86 -5.23
CA ALA A 154 -9.96 17.68 -4.95
C ALA A 154 -10.12 19.09 -5.54
N ARG A 155 -10.63 19.20 -6.77
CA ARG A 155 -10.94 20.49 -7.41
C ARG A 155 -11.98 21.28 -6.61
N HIS A 156 -13.02 20.61 -6.10
CA HIS A 156 -14.07 21.26 -5.34
C HIS A 156 -13.60 21.72 -3.96
N HIS A 157 -12.88 20.86 -3.22
CA HIS A 157 -12.43 21.14 -1.85
C HIS A 157 -11.35 22.21 -1.79
N THR A 158 -10.38 22.16 -2.71
CA THR A 158 -9.24 23.09 -2.69
C THR A 158 -9.53 24.39 -3.46
N GLY A 159 -10.50 24.37 -4.37
CA GLY A 159 -10.74 25.48 -5.31
C GLY A 159 -9.64 25.66 -6.37
N LEU A 160 -8.59 24.83 -6.36
CA LEU A 160 -7.46 24.92 -7.27
C LEU A 160 -7.76 24.22 -8.60
N PRO A 161 -7.21 24.71 -9.73
CA PRO A 161 -7.19 23.97 -10.99
C PRO A 161 -6.51 22.61 -10.81
N VAL A 162 -7.17 21.54 -11.25
CA VAL A 162 -6.63 20.18 -11.22
C VAL A 162 -6.34 19.71 -12.64
N THR A 163 -5.09 19.35 -12.91
CA THR A 163 -4.68 18.64 -14.11
C THR A 163 -4.61 17.15 -13.80
N HIS A 164 -5.32 16.33 -14.57
CA HIS A 164 -5.34 14.88 -14.38
C HIS A 164 -4.48 14.19 -15.42
N VAL A 165 -3.59 13.31 -14.98
CA VAL A 165 -2.71 12.48 -15.81
C VAL A 165 -3.03 11.01 -15.57
N ILE A 166 -3.28 10.27 -16.64
CA ILE A 166 -3.52 8.82 -16.57
C ILE A 166 -2.24 8.10 -16.99
N ALA A 167 -1.65 7.36 -16.05
CA ALA A 167 -0.54 6.45 -16.31
C ALA A 167 -1.09 5.09 -16.77
N GLN A 168 -0.44 4.46 -17.75
CA GLN A 168 -0.87 3.15 -18.25
C GLN A 168 -0.41 1.97 -17.40
N GLN A 169 0.63 2.18 -16.59
CA GLN A 169 1.26 1.14 -15.78
C GLN A 169 1.62 1.67 -14.40
N GLU A 170 1.65 0.74 -13.45
CA GLU A 170 2.24 0.98 -12.15
C GLU A 170 3.77 1.00 -12.25
N TRP A 171 4.38 1.74 -11.34
CA TRP A 171 5.80 1.88 -11.14
C TRP A 171 6.11 1.57 -9.69
N VAL A 172 6.91 0.53 -9.49
CA VAL A 172 7.45 0.14 -8.20
C VAL A 172 8.95 0.47 -8.23
N PRO A 173 9.43 1.43 -7.43
CA PRO A 173 10.87 1.66 -7.32
C PRO A 173 11.54 0.40 -6.74
N PRO A 174 12.73 0.01 -7.25
CA PRO A 174 13.45 -1.15 -6.73
C PRO A 174 13.82 -0.92 -5.27
N GLU A 175 13.30 -1.73 -4.34
CA GLU A 175 13.54 -1.56 -2.90
C GLU A 175 15.06 -1.45 -2.59
N PRO A 176 15.47 -0.59 -1.65
CA PRO A 176 16.86 -0.56 -1.23
C PRO A 176 17.17 -1.92 -0.58
N ALA A 177 18.29 -2.53 -0.97
CA ALA A 177 18.73 -3.78 -0.37
C ALA A 177 18.75 -3.63 1.16
N ALA A 178 17.99 -4.48 1.86
CA ALA A 178 17.94 -4.47 3.31
C ALA A 178 19.36 -4.71 3.86
N GLY A 179 19.94 -3.71 4.52
CA GLY A 179 21.24 -3.86 5.19
C GLY A 179 22.26 -2.73 5.07
N VAL A 180 21.99 -1.63 4.37
CA VAL A 180 22.93 -0.48 4.39
C VAL A 180 22.51 0.52 5.48
N PRO A 181 23.23 0.62 6.61
CA PRO A 181 22.99 1.68 7.58
C PRO A 181 23.25 3.05 6.93
N GLU A 182 22.45 4.04 7.34
CA GLU A 182 22.37 5.42 6.83
C GLU A 182 23.60 6.29 7.15
N THR A 183 24.80 5.70 7.19
CA THR A 183 26.07 6.39 7.47
C THR A 183 27.17 5.84 6.58
N ALA A 184 27.08 6.08 5.26
CA ALA A 184 28.22 5.92 4.36
C ALA A 184 28.00 6.70 3.05
N GLN A 185 27.89 8.02 3.12
CA GLN A 185 28.24 8.87 1.99
C GLN A 185 29.70 9.29 2.15
N SER A 186 30.59 8.65 1.38
CA SER A 186 31.86 9.18 0.84
C SER A 186 32.88 8.06 0.69
N GLY A 187 33.31 7.80 -0.55
CA GLY A 187 34.62 7.17 -0.79
C GLY A 187 34.66 6.08 -1.86
N VAL A 188 35.16 6.49 -3.04
CA VAL A 188 35.95 5.72 -4.02
C VAL A 188 35.28 4.54 -4.73
N VAL A 189 35.18 4.67 -6.06
CA VAL A 189 34.82 3.64 -7.02
C VAL A 189 36.00 2.67 -7.14
N GLU A 190 35.81 1.41 -6.75
CA GLU A 190 36.69 0.30 -7.11
C GLU A 190 35.92 -0.66 -8.02
N GLU A 191 36.46 -0.87 -9.22
CA GLU A 191 35.88 -1.65 -10.31
C GLU A 191 35.92 -3.13 -9.96
N ALA A 192 34.77 -3.68 -9.54
CA ALA A 192 34.62 -5.08 -9.18
C ALA A 192 34.35 -5.98 -10.41
N ALA A 193 35.03 -7.12 -10.45
CA ALA A 193 34.95 -8.20 -11.43
C ALA A 193 33.50 -8.66 -11.74
N PRO A 194 33.24 -9.24 -12.93
CA PRO A 194 31.89 -9.56 -13.37
C PRO A 194 31.18 -10.51 -12.39
N ALA A 195 30.03 -10.04 -11.89
CA ALA A 195 29.19 -10.79 -10.97
C ALA A 195 28.71 -12.11 -11.61
N PRO A 196 28.55 -13.19 -10.81
CA PRO A 196 27.98 -14.46 -11.28
C PRO A 196 26.52 -14.25 -11.77
N PRO A 197 25.99 -15.18 -12.61
CA PRO A 197 24.69 -15.03 -13.23
C PRO A 197 23.60 -14.73 -12.19
N ARG A 198 22.77 -13.72 -12.48
CA ARG A 198 21.67 -13.29 -11.61
C ARG A 198 20.65 -14.43 -11.45
N GLU A 199 20.50 -14.92 -10.23
CA GLU A 199 19.45 -15.83 -9.78
C GLU A 199 18.25 -15.03 -9.22
N PRO A 200 17.03 -15.61 -9.22
CA PRO A 200 15.79 -14.93 -9.57
C PRO A 200 15.32 -13.91 -8.52
N SER A 201 15.41 -12.63 -8.86
CA SER A 201 14.86 -11.51 -8.10
C SER A 201 13.34 -11.31 -8.29
N GLU A 202 12.56 -12.39 -8.44
CA GLU A 202 11.13 -12.35 -8.84
C GLU A 202 10.13 -12.74 -7.73
N VAL A 203 10.55 -13.07 -6.52
CA VAL A 203 9.67 -13.75 -5.54
C VAL A 203 8.64 -12.84 -4.85
N THR A 204 8.79 -11.51 -4.93
CA THR A 204 7.70 -10.57 -4.60
C THR A 204 6.64 -10.50 -5.71
N ALA A 205 7.07 -10.76 -6.96
CA ALA A 205 6.17 -10.98 -8.06
C ALA A 205 5.54 -12.38 -7.98
N GLU A 206 6.12 -13.38 -7.32
CA GLU A 206 5.55 -14.74 -7.29
C GLU A 206 4.18 -14.88 -6.62
N LEU A 207 3.89 -14.26 -5.47
CA LEU A 207 2.51 -14.28 -4.93
C LEU A 207 1.56 -13.49 -5.84
N MET A 208 2.05 -12.44 -6.51
CA MET A 208 1.29 -11.65 -7.49
C MET A 208 1.18 -12.31 -8.87
N THR A 209 2.04 -13.25 -9.22
CA THR A 209 1.95 -14.07 -10.44
C THR A 209 1.09 -15.30 -10.15
N ALA A 210 1.15 -15.82 -8.93
CA ALA A 210 0.34 -16.92 -8.40
C ALA A 210 -1.13 -16.52 -8.13
N VAL A 211 -1.37 -15.34 -7.54
CA VAL A 211 -2.69 -14.78 -7.25
C VAL A 211 -3.16 -13.86 -8.38
N GLY A 212 -2.23 -13.11 -8.98
CA GLY A 212 -2.52 -12.08 -9.98
C GLY A 212 -2.24 -12.55 -11.40
N ALA A 213 -2.97 -13.58 -11.83
CA ALA A 213 -3.36 -13.63 -13.24
C ALA A 213 -4.27 -12.43 -13.64
N GLY A 214 -4.59 -11.49 -12.73
CA GLY A 214 -5.23 -10.21 -13.05
C GLY A 214 -5.09 -9.13 -11.96
N MET A 215 -4.80 -7.90 -12.37
CA MET A 215 -4.74 -6.69 -11.51
C MET A 215 -6.03 -6.46 -10.70
N GLU A 216 -7.17 -6.96 -11.19
CA GLU A 216 -8.47 -6.88 -10.51
C GLU A 216 -8.51 -7.68 -9.20
N LEU A 217 -7.88 -8.87 -9.18
CA LEU A 217 -7.83 -9.71 -7.97
C LEU A 217 -6.99 -9.04 -6.87
N ALA A 218 -5.89 -8.39 -7.26
CA ALA A 218 -5.04 -7.63 -6.37
C ALA A 218 -5.79 -6.43 -5.74
N GLY A 219 -6.52 -5.67 -6.56
CA GLY A 219 -7.35 -4.55 -6.09
C GLY A 219 -8.51 -5.01 -5.17
N ALA A 220 -9.20 -6.09 -5.53
CA ALA A 220 -10.27 -6.67 -4.73
C ALA A 220 -9.75 -7.19 -3.38
N SER A 221 -8.59 -7.84 -3.38
CA SER A 221 -7.89 -8.29 -2.17
C SER A 221 -7.63 -7.11 -1.24
N MET A 222 -7.01 -6.03 -1.73
CA MET A 222 -6.76 -4.83 -0.92
C MET A 222 -8.03 -4.19 -0.34
N ALA A 223 -9.11 -4.13 -1.13
CA ALA A 223 -10.39 -3.60 -0.66
C ALA A 223 -10.99 -4.45 0.45
N PHE A 224 -10.92 -5.77 0.32
CA PHE A 224 -11.36 -6.72 1.34
C PHE A 224 -10.56 -6.56 2.65
N GLU A 225 -9.22 -6.50 2.56
CA GLU A 225 -8.36 -6.31 3.73
C GLU A 225 -8.68 -5.00 4.47
N GLN A 226 -8.91 -3.92 3.72
CA GLN A 226 -9.27 -2.62 4.28
C GLN A 226 -10.64 -2.66 4.97
N ALA A 227 -11.61 -3.41 4.43
CA ALA A 227 -12.93 -3.57 5.02
C ALA A 227 -12.85 -4.38 6.33
N VAL A 228 -12.10 -5.49 6.34
CA VAL A 228 -11.89 -6.32 7.54
C VAL A 228 -11.26 -5.50 8.67
N ARG A 229 -10.25 -4.67 8.37
CA ARG A 229 -9.62 -3.78 9.36
C ARG A 229 -10.53 -2.66 9.90
N GLY A 230 -11.58 -2.30 9.17
CA GLY A 230 -12.56 -1.30 9.62
C GLY A 230 -13.54 -1.84 10.64
N ILE A 231 -13.48 -3.13 10.97
CA ILE A 231 -14.42 -3.77 11.90
C ILE A 231 -14.10 -3.36 13.33
N GLU A 232 -15.10 -2.84 14.00
CA GLU A 232 -15.00 -2.40 15.39
C GLU A 232 -14.50 -3.54 16.30
N GLY A 233 -13.49 -3.23 17.12
CA GLY A 233 -12.86 -4.20 18.01
C GLY A 233 -11.79 -5.08 17.37
N LEU A 234 -11.61 -5.09 16.04
CA LEU A 234 -10.50 -5.80 15.43
C LEU A 234 -9.27 -4.89 15.36
N ASP A 235 -8.53 -4.81 16.48
CA ASP A 235 -7.30 -4.05 16.51
C ASP A 235 -6.16 -4.75 15.73
N PRO A 236 -5.11 -4.02 15.32
CA PRO A 236 -4.00 -4.58 14.55
C PRO A 236 -3.24 -5.71 15.26
N GLN A 237 -3.10 -5.67 16.59
CA GLN A 237 -2.40 -6.71 17.34
C GLN A 237 -3.23 -7.99 17.36
N LEU A 238 -4.53 -7.91 17.61
CA LEU A 238 -5.44 -9.04 17.54
C LEU A 238 -5.42 -9.69 16.15
N ALA A 239 -5.46 -8.88 15.08
CA ALA A 239 -5.35 -9.38 13.72
C ALA A 239 -4.01 -10.12 13.47
N ALA A 240 -2.91 -9.61 14.02
CA ALA A 240 -1.60 -10.26 13.95
C ALA A 240 -1.56 -11.60 14.68
N LEU A 241 -2.15 -11.69 15.88
CA LEU A 241 -2.26 -12.97 16.60
C LEU A 241 -3.07 -14.00 15.81
N VAL A 242 -4.16 -13.58 15.16
CA VAL A 242 -4.96 -14.45 14.29
C VAL A 242 -4.13 -14.97 13.12
N ALA A 243 -3.43 -14.10 12.39
CA ALA A 243 -2.61 -14.50 11.24
C ALA A 243 -1.46 -15.43 11.65
N LEU A 244 -0.75 -15.11 12.74
CA LEU A 244 0.28 -15.97 13.33
C LEU A 244 -0.30 -17.34 13.67
N ARG A 245 -1.49 -17.39 14.29
CA ARG A 245 -2.12 -18.66 14.66
C ARG A 245 -2.54 -19.47 13.45
N VAL A 246 -3.08 -18.84 12.42
CA VAL A 246 -3.41 -19.51 11.14
C VAL A 246 -2.14 -20.06 10.50
N ALA A 247 -1.08 -19.25 10.36
CA ALA A 247 0.20 -19.68 9.79
C ALA A 247 0.79 -20.89 10.54
N HIS A 248 0.72 -20.86 11.87
CA HIS A 248 1.16 -21.96 12.73
C HIS A 248 0.36 -23.25 12.48
N LEU A 249 -0.98 -23.16 12.48
CA LEU A 249 -1.86 -24.31 12.23
C LEU A 249 -1.70 -24.89 10.82
N LYS A 250 -1.38 -24.03 9.84
CA LYS A 250 -1.12 -24.41 8.46
C LYS A 250 0.31 -24.89 8.21
N ARG A 251 1.22 -24.71 9.18
CA ARG A 251 2.67 -25.00 9.07
C ARG A 251 3.31 -24.34 7.84
N CYS A 252 2.83 -23.15 7.48
CA CYS A 252 3.34 -22.40 6.33
C CYS A 252 4.45 -21.44 6.77
N GLN A 253 5.70 -21.71 6.37
CA GLN A 253 6.87 -20.91 6.76
C GLN A 253 6.81 -19.47 6.22
N TYR A 254 6.38 -19.32 4.97
CA TYR A 254 6.18 -18.00 4.34
C TYR A 254 5.20 -17.15 5.15
N ALA A 255 3.99 -17.66 5.38
CA ALA A 255 2.96 -16.95 6.13
C ALA A 255 3.38 -16.67 7.58
N TRP A 256 4.14 -17.58 8.21
CA TRP A 256 4.66 -17.38 9.56
C TRP A 256 5.63 -16.20 9.61
N GLN A 257 6.64 -16.18 8.75
CA GLN A 257 7.66 -15.14 8.77
C GLN A 257 7.07 -13.75 8.47
N GLU A 258 6.14 -13.69 7.51
CA GLU A 258 5.41 -12.46 7.21
C GLU A 258 4.60 -11.98 8.42
N ALA A 259 3.87 -12.88 9.09
CA ALA A 259 3.09 -12.53 10.26
C ALA A 259 3.97 -12.14 11.48
N VAL A 260 5.14 -12.77 11.64
CA VAL A 260 6.12 -12.45 12.71
C VAL A 260 6.70 -11.05 12.51
N ALA A 261 7.14 -10.72 11.29
CA ALA A 261 7.67 -9.40 10.98
C ALA A 261 6.65 -8.32 11.33
N VAL A 262 5.39 -8.54 10.98
CA VAL A 262 4.33 -7.60 11.29
C VAL A 262 4.04 -7.52 12.79
N ALA A 263 3.94 -8.66 13.48
CA ALA A 263 3.69 -8.70 14.91
C ALA A 263 4.75 -7.92 15.71
N ARG A 264 6.04 -8.13 15.39
CA ARG A 264 7.15 -7.36 15.96
C ARG A 264 7.02 -5.87 15.68
N GLY A 265 6.66 -5.53 14.45
CA GLY A 265 6.40 -4.16 14.03
C GLY A 265 5.24 -3.47 14.77
N LEU A 266 4.28 -4.25 15.28
CA LEU A 266 3.18 -3.79 16.13
C LEU A 266 3.53 -3.79 17.64
N GLY A 267 4.78 -4.10 17.99
CA GLY A 267 5.26 -4.16 19.36
C GLY A 267 4.87 -5.42 20.12
N ILE A 268 4.45 -6.49 19.42
CA ILE A 268 4.21 -7.80 20.05
C ILE A 268 5.58 -8.44 20.32
N ALA A 269 5.89 -8.67 21.59
CA ALA A 269 7.14 -9.27 22.02
C ALA A 269 7.26 -10.74 21.56
N ASP A 270 8.49 -11.19 21.32
CA ASP A 270 8.78 -12.55 20.83
C ASP A 270 8.29 -13.63 21.81
N GLU A 271 8.33 -13.37 23.12
CA GLU A 271 7.78 -14.26 24.15
C GLU A 271 6.27 -14.47 23.98
N ARG A 272 5.55 -13.42 23.57
CA ARG A 272 4.11 -13.49 23.30
C ARG A 272 3.82 -14.21 21.98
N ILE A 273 4.67 -14.04 20.97
CA ILE A 273 4.54 -14.75 19.67
C ILE A 273 4.77 -16.24 19.86
N THR A 274 5.85 -16.64 20.54
CA THR A 274 6.18 -18.05 20.82
C THR A 274 5.14 -18.73 21.71
N ALA A 275 4.55 -17.99 22.67
CA ALA A 275 3.45 -18.49 23.49
C ALA A 275 2.20 -18.89 22.68
N LEU A 276 2.04 -18.44 21.42
CA LEU A 276 0.89 -18.80 20.58
C LEU A 276 0.77 -20.29 20.29
N GLU A 277 1.89 -21.04 20.24
CA GLU A 277 1.82 -22.48 20.01
C GLU A 277 1.01 -23.16 21.13
N HIS A 278 1.31 -22.76 22.37
CA HIS A 278 0.82 -23.34 23.62
C HIS A 278 -0.18 -22.42 24.33
N TRP A 279 -0.88 -21.55 23.60
CA TRP A 279 -1.68 -20.47 24.19
C TRP A 279 -2.69 -20.96 25.26
N ARG A 280 -3.25 -22.17 25.12
CA ARG A 280 -4.16 -22.75 26.12
C ARG A 280 -3.52 -22.95 27.49
N SER A 281 -2.25 -23.37 27.53
CA SER A 281 -1.48 -23.60 28.75
C SER A 281 -0.55 -22.43 29.10
N SER A 282 -0.39 -21.45 28.20
CA SER A 282 0.38 -20.23 28.48
C SER A 282 -0.22 -19.44 29.64
N GLU A 283 0.64 -18.68 30.33
CA GLU A 283 0.23 -17.76 31.39
C GLU A 283 -0.81 -16.76 30.88
N ARG A 284 -1.80 -16.43 31.72
CA ARG A 284 -2.85 -15.46 31.37
C ARG A 284 -2.31 -14.05 31.11
N VAL A 285 -1.06 -13.77 31.48
CA VAL A 285 -0.38 -12.50 31.17
C VAL A 285 -0.14 -12.33 29.67
N HIS A 286 -0.05 -13.42 28.89
CA HIS A 286 0.20 -13.34 27.46
C HIS A 286 -1.06 -13.09 26.63
N PHE A 287 -2.20 -13.65 27.05
CA PHE A 287 -3.46 -13.55 26.32
C PHE A 287 -4.63 -13.38 27.29
N ASP A 288 -5.41 -12.32 27.09
CA ASP A 288 -6.61 -12.09 27.87
C ASP A 288 -7.75 -13.07 27.51
N GLU A 289 -8.87 -12.99 28.23
CA GLU A 289 -10.00 -13.90 28.00
C GLU A 289 -10.58 -13.81 26.58
N ARG A 290 -10.61 -12.60 26.02
CA ARG A 290 -11.12 -12.33 24.67
C ARG A 290 -10.19 -12.90 23.61
N GLU A 291 -8.89 -12.65 23.72
CA GLU A 291 -7.86 -13.17 22.81
C GLU A 291 -7.83 -14.70 22.84
N ARG A 292 -7.96 -15.31 24.01
CA ARG A 292 -8.05 -16.76 24.16
C ARG A 292 -9.31 -17.34 23.48
N ALA A 293 -10.45 -16.66 23.59
CA ALA A 293 -11.67 -17.05 22.88
C ALA A 293 -11.48 -16.93 21.36
N VAL A 294 -10.81 -15.87 20.88
CA VAL A 294 -10.45 -15.71 19.47
C VAL A 294 -9.53 -16.83 18.99
N LEU A 295 -8.44 -17.15 19.71
CA LEU A 295 -7.52 -18.23 19.35
C LEU A 295 -8.22 -19.60 19.33
N GLY A 296 -9.14 -19.84 20.26
CA GLY A 296 -10.02 -21.00 20.26
C GLY A 296 -10.92 -21.06 19.03
N TYR A 297 -11.49 -19.93 18.63
CA TYR A 297 -12.31 -19.80 17.43
C TYR A 297 -11.53 -20.02 16.14
N VAL A 298 -10.34 -19.42 16.01
CA VAL A 298 -9.41 -19.62 14.88
C VAL A 298 -9.12 -21.12 14.70
N GLU A 299 -8.77 -21.81 15.79
CA GLU A 299 -8.52 -23.25 15.72
C GLU A 299 -9.72 -24.06 15.29
N ALA A 300 -10.91 -23.74 15.81
CA ALA A 300 -12.13 -24.44 15.46
C ALA A 300 -12.44 -24.31 13.96
N ILE A 301 -12.30 -23.10 13.39
CA ILE A 301 -12.49 -22.86 11.96
C ILE A 301 -11.45 -23.60 11.11
N ILE A 302 -10.16 -23.54 11.48
CA ILE A 302 -9.09 -24.13 10.67
C ILE A 302 -9.12 -25.66 10.71
N LYS A 303 -9.36 -26.26 11.87
CA LYS A 303 -9.47 -27.72 12.02
C LYS A 303 -10.75 -28.27 11.40
N GLY A 304 -11.82 -27.47 11.40
CA GLY A 304 -13.13 -27.84 10.88
C GLY A 304 -13.88 -28.83 11.77
N GLY A 305 -15.19 -28.93 11.55
CA GLY A 305 -16.06 -29.93 12.17
C GLY A 305 -17.22 -29.30 12.92
N SER A 306 -18.43 -29.82 12.68
CA SER A 306 -19.71 -29.21 13.06
C SER A 306 -19.97 -29.04 14.57
N GLY A 307 -19.17 -29.70 15.43
CA GLY A 307 -19.27 -29.56 16.89
C GLY A 307 -18.39 -28.46 17.50
N GLY A 308 -17.15 -28.31 17.02
CA GLY A 308 -16.17 -27.39 17.63
C GLY A 308 -16.42 -25.93 17.28
N GLU A 309 -16.81 -25.65 16.03
CA GLU A 309 -17.05 -24.29 15.52
C GLU A 309 -18.21 -23.60 16.25
N ARG A 310 -19.29 -24.34 16.51
CA ARG A 310 -20.46 -23.79 17.22
C ARG A 310 -20.10 -23.37 18.64
N SER A 311 -19.46 -24.26 19.40
CA SER A 311 -19.07 -23.98 20.79
C SER A 311 -18.05 -22.83 20.87
N ALA A 312 -17.08 -22.80 19.96
CA ALA A 312 -16.10 -21.71 19.93
C ALA A 312 -16.75 -20.37 19.54
N ARG A 313 -17.70 -20.37 18.60
CA ARG A 313 -18.48 -19.18 18.23
C ARG A 313 -19.33 -18.68 19.39
N GLU A 314 -20.00 -19.56 20.13
CA GLU A 314 -20.78 -19.21 21.31
C GLU A 314 -19.91 -18.59 22.41
N THR A 315 -18.73 -19.18 22.64
CA THR A 315 -17.75 -18.65 23.61
C THR A 315 -17.28 -17.25 23.21
N LEU A 316 -16.94 -17.04 21.93
CA LEU A 316 -16.51 -15.74 21.43
C LEU A 316 -17.65 -14.70 21.45
N ALA A 317 -18.87 -15.09 21.08
CA ALA A 317 -20.03 -14.21 21.06
C ALA A 317 -20.41 -13.68 22.47
N ALA A 318 -20.01 -14.37 23.54
CA ALA A 318 -20.16 -13.87 24.90
C ALA A 318 -19.21 -12.71 25.24
N LEU A 319 -18.14 -12.52 24.46
CA LEU A 319 -17.04 -11.59 24.74
C LEU A 319 -16.81 -10.54 23.63
N ALA A 320 -17.60 -10.60 22.55
CA ALA A 320 -17.40 -9.79 21.36
C ALA A 320 -18.72 -9.49 20.64
N PRO A 321 -18.84 -8.32 20.00
CA PRO A 321 -19.98 -8.02 19.14
C PRO A 321 -19.98 -8.95 17.91
N GLU A 322 -21.17 -9.16 17.34
CA GLU A 322 -21.36 -10.02 16.16
C GLU A 322 -20.52 -9.56 14.96
N SER A 323 -20.35 -8.24 14.79
CA SER A 323 -19.49 -7.64 13.76
C SER A 323 -18.05 -8.14 13.84
N LEU A 324 -17.50 -8.30 15.04
CA LEU A 324 -16.16 -8.82 15.23
C LEU A 324 -16.08 -10.31 14.89
N VAL A 325 -17.09 -11.11 15.26
CA VAL A 325 -17.12 -12.54 14.92
C VAL A 325 -17.06 -12.72 13.41
N VAL A 326 -17.89 -11.98 12.66
CA VAL A 326 -17.88 -11.98 11.19
C VAL A 326 -16.52 -11.55 10.66
N GLY A 327 -15.95 -10.47 11.19
CA GLY A 327 -14.63 -9.97 10.81
C GLY A 327 -13.51 -10.99 11.00
N LEU A 328 -13.52 -11.68 12.13
CA LEU A 328 -12.58 -12.75 12.44
C LEU A 328 -12.77 -13.95 11.51
N THR A 329 -14.01 -14.36 11.21
CA THR A 329 -14.26 -15.44 10.23
C THR A 329 -13.66 -15.09 8.87
N LEU A 330 -13.87 -13.86 8.41
CA LEU A 330 -13.34 -13.35 7.16
C LEU A 330 -11.80 -13.30 7.16
N LEU A 331 -11.20 -12.78 8.24
CA LEU A 331 -9.75 -12.72 8.40
C LEU A 331 -9.11 -14.12 8.41
N VAL A 332 -9.70 -15.07 9.14
CA VAL A 332 -9.22 -16.46 9.20
C VAL A 332 -9.29 -17.11 7.82
N GLY A 333 -10.41 -16.96 7.12
CA GLY A 333 -10.58 -17.50 5.77
C GLY A 333 -9.54 -16.94 4.81
N PHE A 334 -9.31 -15.64 4.85
CA PHE A 334 -8.35 -14.99 3.97
C PHE A 334 -6.89 -15.36 4.31
N ALA A 335 -6.50 -15.35 5.58
CA ALA A 335 -5.16 -15.78 6.00
C ALA A 335 -4.90 -17.25 5.63
N ARG A 336 -5.93 -18.10 5.72
CA ARG A 336 -5.88 -19.48 5.24
C ARG A 336 -5.67 -19.54 3.74
N THR A 337 -6.42 -18.77 2.95
CA THR A 337 -6.25 -18.70 1.50
C THR A 337 -4.82 -18.29 1.13
N GLN A 338 -4.26 -17.28 1.78
CA GLN A 338 -2.87 -16.88 1.53
C GLN A 338 -1.87 -18.00 1.88
N ALA A 339 -2.05 -18.68 3.01
CA ALA A 339 -1.19 -19.80 3.38
C ALA A 339 -1.31 -20.98 2.38
N ASP A 340 -2.52 -21.29 1.94
CA ASP A 340 -2.81 -22.32 0.93
C ASP A 340 -2.16 -21.99 -0.41
N LEU A 341 -2.24 -20.74 -0.85
CA LEU A 341 -1.55 -20.25 -2.05
C LEU A 341 -0.03 -20.34 -1.89
N ALA A 342 0.53 -19.81 -0.80
CA ALA A 342 1.97 -19.86 -0.57
C ALA A 342 2.50 -21.30 -0.58
N THR A 343 1.75 -22.25 0.01
CA THR A 343 2.09 -23.68 -0.04
C THR A 343 1.94 -24.24 -1.46
N ALA A 344 0.85 -23.96 -2.17
CA ALA A 344 0.59 -24.48 -3.50
C ALA A 344 1.64 -24.02 -4.53
N PHE A 345 2.14 -22.79 -4.38
CA PHE A 345 3.18 -22.21 -5.23
C PHE A 345 4.60 -22.36 -4.67
N ALA A 346 4.77 -23.13 -3.59
CA ALA A 346 6.06 -23.40 -2.95
C ALA A 346 6.86 -22.12 -2.60
N LEU A 347 6.16 -21.06 -2.20
CA LEU A 347 6.79 -19.80 -1.83
C LEU A 347 7.66 -19.97 -0.59
N SER A 348 8.88 -19.44 -0.68
CA SER A 348 9.84 -19.44 0.43
C SER A 348 9.92 -18.05 1.07
N PRO A 349 10.12 -17.95 2.40
CA PRO A 349 10.39 -16.67 3.03
C PRO A 349 11.62 -15.99 2.40
N ARG A 350 11.62 -14.65 2.34
CA ARG A 350 12.72 -13.88 1.71
C ARG A 350 14.03 -13.93 2.52
N GLU A 351 13.89 -13.92 3.84
CA GLU A 351 15.00 -14.06 4.78
C GLU A 351 15.03 -15.49 5.33
N PRO A 352 16.15 -15.95 5.90
CA PRO A 352 16.21 -17.26 6.55
C PRO A 352 15.07 -17.45 7.54
N PHE A 353 14.46 -18.64 7.51
CA PHE A 353 13.32 -18.96 8.36
C PHE A 353 13.66 -18.73 9.83
N VAL A 354 12.95 -17.80 10.46
CA VAL A 354 13.18 -17.40 11.85
C VAL A 354 12.89 -18.51 12.87
N GLY A 355 12.35 -19.65 12.44
CA GLY A 355 11.94 -20.74 13.32
C GLY A 355 10.54 -20.52 13.88
N TRP A 356 9.89 -21.63 14.26
CA TRP A 356 8.58 -21.61 14.93
C TRP A 356 8.69 -21.05 16.36
N ASP A 357 9.84 -21.29 17.01
CA ASP A 357 10.17 -20.77 18.35
C ASP A 357 10.93 -19.45 18.31
N LEU A 358 11.03 -18.80 17.14
CA LEU A 358 11.82 -17.57 16.93
C LEU A 358 13.27 -17.74 17.43
N TYR A 359 14.12 -18.41 16.64
CA TYR A 359 15.55 -18.55 16.96
C TYR A 359 16.14 -17.21 17.42
N VAL A 360 16.49 -17.15 18.70
CA VAL A 360 17.34 -16.10 19.24
C VAL A 360 18.73 -16.39 18.69
N GLY A 361 19.04 -15.80 17.54
CA GLY A 361 20.39 -15.82 17.00
C GLY A 361 21.31 -15.05 17.96
N GLN A 362 21.99 -15.78 18.85
CA GLN A 362 23.28 -15.33 19.35
C GLN A 362 24.16 -14.96 18.16
N ALA A 363 24.90 -13.87 18.31
CA ALA A 363 26.02 -13.53 17.46
C ALA A 363 26.86 -14.79 17.15
N ALA A 364 26.94 -15.17 15.89
CA ALA A 364 28.02 -16.00 15.36
C ALA A 364 28.87 -15.05 14.50
N ALA A 365 29.93 -14.46 15.07
CA ALA A 365 31.28 -15.04 15.08
C ALA A 365 31.74 -15.28 13.64
N THR A 366 32.42 -14.34 12.99
CA THR A 366 33.89 -14.27 13.00
C THR A 366 34.51 -15.63 13.29
N LEU A 367 34.77 -16.41 12.24
CA LEU A 367 36.02 -17.16 12.03
C LEU A 367 36.27 -17.27 10.53
#